data_AF-A0A4Q9HPP8-F1
#
_entry.id   AF-A0A4Q9HPP8-F1
#
_cell.length_a   1.000
_cell.length_b   1.000
_cell.length_c   1.000
_cell.angle_alpha   90.00
_cell.angle_beta   90.00
_cell.angle_gamma   90.00
#
_symmetry.space_group_name_H-M   'P 1'
#
loop_
_entity.id
_entity.type
_entity.pdbx_description
1 polymer ?
#
loop_
_entity_poly.entity_id
_entity_poly.type
_entity_poly.pdbx_seq_one_letter_code
_entity_poly.pdbx_strand_id
1 'polypeptide(L)'
;MPARTTPPIKHLTALASLGTMPALLRQLRGLGGCGQPIRLDGHRTEIHPTTGQILSELHAADLPAGHLLVRCNNRRTTRCPTCAETYHRDT
;
A
#
# COMPACT_ATOMS: atom_id res chain seq x y z
N MET A 1 -2.45 2.54 22.27
CA MET A 1 -3.07 1.92 21.08
C MET A 1 -2.96 2.92 19.93
N PRO A 2 -2.34 2.63 18.77
CA PRO A 2 -2.38 3.60 17.68
C PRO A 2 -3.76 3.54 17.03
N ALA A 3 -4.43 4.68 16.96
CA ALA A 3 -5.76 4.83 16.39
C ALA A 3 -5.76 4.38 14.92
N ARG A 4 -6.66 3.46 14.55
CA ARG A 4 -7.02 3.23 13.15
C ARG A 4 -7.82 4.45 12.70
N THR A 5 -7.22 5.31 11.92
CA THR A 5 -7.96 6.34 11.17
C THR A 5 -8.75 5.63 10.07
N THR A 6 -10.03 5.39 10.34
CA THR A 6 -11.00 4.99 9.31
C THR A 6 -11.12 6.18 8.34
N PRO A 7 -10.85 6.01 7.04
CA PRO A 7 -11.08 7.10 6.11
C PRO A 7 -12.58 7.48 6.16
N PRO A 8 -12.92 8.78 6.14
CA PRO A 8 -14.32 9.20 6.19
C PRO A 8 -15.08 8.61 5.01
N ILE A 9 -16.31 8.13 5.24
CA ILE A 9 -17.14 7.40 4.25
C ILE A 9 -17.27 8.17 2.91
N LYS A 10 -17.19 9.52 2.95
CA LYS A 10 -17.17 10.40 1.77
C LYS A 10 -16.03 10.10 0.79
N HIS A 11 -14.86 9.67 1.27
CA HIS A 11 -13.73 9.28 0.41
C HIS A 11 -14.01 7.98 -0.34
N LEU A 12 -14.71 7.03 0.28
CA LEU A 12 -15.05 5.76 -0.37
C LEU A 12 -16.07 5.95 -1.49
N THR A 13 -17.04 6.86 -1.30
CA THR A 13 -18.03 7.20 -2.33
C THR A 13 -17.42 7.96 -3.51
N ALA A 14 -16.46 8.85 -3.26
CA ALA A 14 -15.72 9.56 -4.30
C ALA A 14 -14.85 8.59 -5.14
N LEU A 15 -14.13 7.68 -4.49
CA LEU A 15 -13.35 6.66 -5.20
C LEU A 15 -14.25 5.68 -6.00
N ALA A 16 -15.45 5.37 -5.47
CA ALA A 16 -16.43 4.54 -6.16
C ALA A 16 -16.98 5.18 -7.44
N SER A 17 -17.19 6.51 -7.43
CA SER A 17 -17.71 7.26 -8.57
C SER A 17 -16.67 7.54 -9.66
N LEU A 18 -15.37 7.50 -9.32
CA LEU A 18 -14.24 7.65 -10.26
C LEU A 18 -13.87 6.36 -11.00
N GLY A 19 -14.54 5.23 -10.75
CA GLY A 19 -14.24 3.94 -11.40
C GLY A 19 -12.93 3.29 -10.95
N THR A 20 -12.26 3.82 -9.92
CA THR A 20 -10.96 3.33 -9.45
C THR A 20 -11.05 2.12 -8.50
N MET A 21 -12.27 1.67 -8.17
CA MET A 21 -12.52 0.54 -7.25
C MET A 21 -11.76 -0.74 -7.60
N PRO A 22 -11.72 -1.22 -8.86
CA PRO A 22 -10.98 -2.45 -9.17
C PRO A 22 -9.48 -2.30 -8.91
N ALA A 23 -8.91 -1.13 -9.19
CA ALA A 23 -7.50 -0.85 -8.96
C ALA A 23 -7.19 -0.72 -7.46
N LEU A 24 -8.05 -0.04 -6.70
CA LEU A 24 -7.94 0.04 -5.24
C LEU A 24 -8.03 -1.35 -4.59
N LEU A 25 -8.99 -2.17 -5.03
CA LEU A 25 -9.13 -3.54 -4.51
C LEU A 25 -7.91 -4.40 -4.83
N ARG A 26 -7.31 -4.27 -6.02
CA ARG A 26 -6.03 -4.94 -6.33
C ARG A 26 -4.92 -4.50 -5.37
N GLN A 27 -4.80 -3.20 -5.11
CA GLN A 27 -3.82 -2.67 -4.18
C GLN A 27 -4.02 -3.23 -2.75
N LEU A 28 -5.26 -3.22 -2.26
CA LEU A 28 -5.60 -3.74 -0.93
C LEU A 28 -5.41 -5.25 -0.82
N ARG A 29 -5.70 -6.03 -1.87
CA ARG A 29 -5.44 -7.47 -1.92
C ARG A 29 -3.96 -7.77 -1.73
N GLY A 30 -3.05 -6.95 -2.28
CA GLY A 30 -1.61 -7.08 -2.11
C GLY A 30 -1.13 -6.95 -0.65
N LEU A 31 -1.93 -6.35 0.24
CA LEU A 31 -1.60 -6.24 1.66
C LEU A 31 -1.86 -7.54 2.44
N GLY A 32 -2.59 -8.48 1.85
CA GLY A 32 -2.86 -9.80 2.42
C GLY A 32 -3.53 -9.77 3.79
N GLY A 33 -4.27 -8.70 4.13
CA GLY A 33 -4.92 -8.54 5.45
C GLY A 33 -4.11 -7.74 6.49
N CYS A 34 -3.01 -7.08 6.10
CA CYS A 34 -2.28 -6.20 7.00
C CYS A 34 -3.21 -5.17 7.66
N GLY A 35 -3.26 -5.16 9.00
CA GLY A 35 -4.18 -4.31 9.76
C GLY A 35 -3.76 -2.83 9.88
N GLN A 36 -2.49 -2.53 9.63
CA GLN A 36 -1.92 -1.17 9.70
C GLN A 36 -0.84 -0.98 8.61
N PRO A 37 -1.21 -0.96 7.32
CA PRO A 37 -0.23 -0.79 6.25
C PRO A 37 0.50 0.55 6.37
N ILE A 38 1.77 0.55 5.96
CA ILE A 38 2.58 1.77 5.88
C ILE A 38 2.20 2.49 4.58
N ARG A 39 2.01 3.81 4.68
CA ARG A 39 1.72 4.69 3.55
C ARG A 39 3.04 5.32 3.13
N LEU A 40 3.51 5.00 1.93
CA LEU A 40 4.68 5.61 1.34
C LEU A 40 4.24 6.70 0.37
N ASP A 41 4.96 7.82 0.44
CA ASP A 41 4.88 8.93 -0.50
C ASP A 41 6.16 8.95 -1.36
N GLY A 42 6.11 9.63 -2.51
CA GLY A 42 7.21 9.77 -3.44
C GLY A 42 6.95 9.11 -4.79
N HIS A 43 8.03 8.81 -5.49
CA HIS A 43 8.00 8.20 -6.81
C HIS A 43 9.10 7.14 -6.95
N ARG A 44 8.91 6.24 -7.90
CA ARG A 44 9.88 5.22 -8.30
C ARG A 44 10.11 5.34 -9.80
N THR A 45 11.36 5.48 -10.19
CA THR A 45 11.78 5.44 -11.58
C THR A 45 12.58 4.16 -11.80
N GLU A 46 12.17 3.36 -12.78
CA GLU A 46 12.90 2.19 -13.23
C GLU A 46 13.75 2.59 -14.43
N ILE A 47 15.06 2.32 -14.35
CA ILE A 47 16.03 2.79 -15.32
C ILE A 47 16.78 1.57 -15.87
N HIS A 48 16.91 1.49 -17.18
CA HIS A 48 17.71 0.48 -17.84
C HIS A 48 19.18 0.65 -17.45
N PRO A 49 19.84 -0.39 -16.88
CA PRO A 49 21.15 -0.22 -16.23
C PRO A 49 22.26 0.16 -17.20
N THR A 50 22.21 -0.31 -18.46
CA THR A 50 23.27 -0.04 -19.45
C THR A 50 23.06 1.25 -20.24
N THR A 51 21.83 1.56 -20.67
CA THR A 51 21.53 2.68 -21.57
C THR A 51 21.09 3.94 -20.83
N GLY A 52 20.73 3.84 -19.54
CA GLY A 52 20.19 4.95 -18.76
C GLY A 52 18.76 5.35 -19.16
N GLN A 53 18.10 4.58 -20.03
CA GLN A 53 16.72 4.88 -20.44
C GLN A 53 15.74 4.63 -19.30
N ILE A 54 14.76 5.52 -19.14
CA ILE A 54 13.66 5.31 -18.20
C ILE A 54 12.70 4.29 -18.78
N LEU A 55 12.50 3.19 -18.05
CA LEU A 55 11.61 2.09 -18.41
C LEU A 55 10.20 2.31 -17.86
N SER A 56 10.10 2.84 -16.64
CA SER A 56 8.81 3.14 -16.02
C SER A 56 8.95 4.19 -14.92
N GLU A 57 7.88 4.96 -14.70
CA GLU A 57 7.74 5.87 -13.59
C GLU A 57 6.43 5.57 -12.85
N LEU A 58 6.49 5.58 -11.53
CA LEU A 58 5.34 5.42 -10.65
C LEU A 58 5.35 6.54 -9.64
N HIS A 59 4.28 7.33 -9.57
CA HIS A 59 4.06 8.32 -8.53
C HIS A 59 3.01 7.79 -7.54
N ALA A 60 3.31 7.89 -6.24
CA ALA A 60 2.39 7.42 -5.20
C ALA A 60 1.05 8.16 -5.23
N ALA A 61 1.07 9.45 -5.59
CA ALA A 61 -0.13 10.29 -5.70
C ALA A 61 -1.11 9.81 -6.78
N ASP A 62 -0.63 9.15 -7.83
CA ASP A 62 -1.45 8.65 -8.94
C ASP A 62 -2.04 7.26 -8.64
N LEU A 63 -1.64 6.64 -7.52
CA LEU A 63 -2.21 5.37 -7.10
C LEU A 63 -3.65 5.54 -6.61
N PRO A 64 -4.51 4.51 -6.72
CA PRO A 64 -5.91 4.60 -6.33
C PRO A 64 -6.14 5.01 -4.86
N ALA A 65 -5.21 4.68 -3.98
CA ALA A 65 -5.25 5.06 -2.57
C ALA A 65 -4.55 6.40 -2.26
N GLY A 66 -3.99 7.08 -3.27
CA GLY A 66 -3.16 8.29 -3.13
C GLY A 66 -1.79 8.07 -2.49
N HIS A 67 -1.46 6.81 -2.16
CA HIS A 67 -0.19 6.41 -1.55
C HIS A 67 0.17 5.00 -2.01
N LEU A 68 1.46 4.67 -1.95
CA LEU A 68 1.90 3.28 -2.06
C LEU A 68 1.73 2.60 -0.70
N LEU A 69 0.77 1.67 -0.63
CA LEU A 69 0.51 0.89 0.56
C LEU A 69 1.40 -0.36 0.59
N VAL A 70 2.16 -0.52 1.67
CA VAL A 70 2.99 -1.71 1.92
C VAL A 70 2.63 -2.35 3.25
N ARG A 71 2.88 -3.66 3.38
CA ARG A 71 2.64 -4.40 4.63
C ARG A 71 3.50 -3.83 5.75
N CYS A 72 2.97 -3.81 6.97
CA CYS A 72 3.65 -3.21 8.13
C CYS A 72 4.92 -3.94 8.61
N ASN A 73 5.12 -5.16 8.11
CA ASN A 73 6.21 -6.07 8.49
C ASN A 73 6.40 -6.27 10.02
N ASN A 74 5.36 -6.00 10.83
CA ASN A 74 5.48 -6.13 12.27
C ASN A 74 5.46 -7.61 12.66
N ARG A 75 6.52 -8.07 13.32
CA ARG A 75 6.69 -9.46 13.75
C ARG A 75 5.88 -9.81 15.02
N ARG A 76 5.23 -8.83 15.67
CA ARG A 76 4.47 -9.03 16.92
C ARG A 76 2.99 -9.29 16.63
N THR A 77 2.49 -10.46 17.01
CA THR A 77 1.06 -10.84 16.87
C THR A 77 0.12 -9.81 17.51
N THR A 78 0.53 -9.19 18.61
CA THR A 78 -0.23 -8.14 19.31
C THR A 78 -0.39 -6.84 18.51
N ARG A 79 0.41 -6.63 17.45
CA ARG A 79 0.35 -5.44 16.58
C ARG A 79 -0.33 -5.75 15.26
N CYS A 80 0.01 -6.86 14.64
CA CYS A 80 -0.59 -7.30 13.39
C CYS A 80 -0.49 -8.82 13.27
N PRO A 81 -1.55 -9.59 13.57
CA PRO A 81 -1.52 -11.06 13.50
C PRO A 81 -1.09 -11.58 12.12
N THR A 82 -1.63 -11.00 11.05
CA THR A 82 -1.37 -11.42 9.68
C THR A 82 0.07 -11.18 9.21
N CYS A 83 0.67 -10.06 9.60
CA CYS A 83 2.09 -9.82 9.30
C CYS A 83 3.00 -10.66 10.20
N ALA A 84 2.65 -10.85 11.47
CA ALA A 84 3.42 -11.70 12.37
C ALA A 84 3.46 -13.15 11.85
N GLU A 85 2.34 -13.70 11.39
CA GLU A 85 2.30 -15.03 10.79
C GLU A 85 3.30 -15.18 9.63
N THR A 86 3.37 -14.20 8.73
CA THR A 86 4.33 -14.22 7.61
C THR A 86 5.78 -13.99 8.07
N TYR A 87 6.02 -12.99 8.91
CA TYR A 87 7.36 -12.42 9.12
C TYR A 87 7.99 -12.76 10.47
N HIS A 88 7.36 -13.60 11.30
CA HIS A 88 7.90 -13.98 12.63
C HIS A 88 9.27 -14.68 12.56
N ARG A 89 9.64 -15.24 11.40
CA ARG A 89 10.92 -15.94 11.17
C ARG A 89 11.99 -15.09 10.49
N ASP A 90 11.66 -13.87 10.09
CA ASP A 90 12.66 -12.98 9.50
C ASP A 90 13.69 -12.66 10.58
N THR A 91 14.98 -12.81 10.27
CA THR A 91 16.11 -12.43 11.13
C THR A 91 16.83 -11.27 10.50
#